data_AF-A0AAD0VA59-F1
#
_entry.id   AF-A0AAD0VA59-F1
#
_cell.length_a   1.000
_cell.length_b   1.000
_cell.length_c   1.000
_cell.angle_alpha   90.00
_cell.angle_beta   90.00
_cell.angle_gamma   90.00
#
_symmetry.space_group_name_H-M   'P 1'
#
loop_
_entity.id
_entity.type
_entity.pdbx_description
1 polymer ?
#
loop_
_entity_poly.entity_id
_entity_poly.type
_entity_poly.pdbx_seq_one_letter_code
_entity_poly.pdbx_strand_id
1 'polypeptide(L)'
;MTTFTPFTQTRKALIVDLKAMLTDPENLRIPRNQYGNKLPRLFFKDYAVYAVLRGADWKKTSHLEDGANAREILEGLQRSLKAALTKQEVKVPHDWARYVKDASVLVEVEQLVAAALAS
;
A
#
# COMPACT_ATOMS: atom_id res chain seq x y z
N MET A 1 16.36 15.76 12.56
CA MET A 1 15.01 16.25 12.94
C MET A 1 14.00 15.55 12.05
N THR A 2 13.14 14.70 12.60
CA THR A 2 12.04 14.07 11.84
C THR A 2 10.89 15.06 11.75
N THR A 3 10.66 15.60 10.56
CA THR A 3 9.52 16.47 10.28
C THR A 3 8.25 15.64 10.48
N PHE A 4 7.49 15.93 11.54
CA PHE A 4 6.21 15.27 11.78
C PHE A 4 5.22 15.81 10.74
N THR A 5 5.03 15.10 9.63
CA THR A 5 3.98 15.43 8.67
C THR A 5 2.64 15.00 9.28
N PRO A 6 1.76 15.94 9.69
CA PRO A 6 0.48 15.58 10.28
C PRO A 6 -0.33 14.75 9.29
N PHE A 7 -0.97 13.68 9.78
CA PHE A 7 -1.85 12.87 8.95
C PHE A 7 -3.00 13.73 8.41
N THR A 8 -3.11 13.86 7.08
CA THR A 8 -4.28 14.46 6.43
C THR A 8 -5.54 13.65 6.76
N GLN A 9 -6.72 14.27 6.64
CA GLN A 9 -7.99 13.54 6.82
C GLN A 9 -8.09 12.36 5.84
N THR A 10 -7.64 12.58 4.60
CA THR A 10 -7.55 11.58 3.54
C THR A 10 -6.67 10.40 3.92
N ARG A 11 -5.44 10.65 4.39
CA ARG A 11 -4.54 9.60 4.86
C ARG A 11 -5.13 8.83 6.04
N LYS A 12 -5.81 9.50 6.96
CA LYS A 12 -6.52 8.83 8.07
C LYS A 12 -7.63 7.91 7.56
N ALA A 13 -8.43 8.34 6.58
CA ALA A 13 -9.47 7.51 5.98
C ALA A 13 -8.88 6.27 5.30
N LEU A 14 -7.82 6.44 4.50
CA LEU A 14 -7.12 5.32 3.84
C LEU A 14 -6.55 4.32 4.85
N ILE A 15 -5.98 4.80 5.96
CA ILE A 15 -5.49 3.94 7.05
C ILE A 15 -6.64 3.14 7.67
N VAL A 16 -7.80 3.77 7.91
CA VAL A 16 -8.97 3.12 8.51
C VAL A 16 -9.51 2.04 7.57
N ASP A 17 -9.71 2.37 6.30
CA ASP A 17 -10.22 1.43 5.28
C ASP A 17 -9.28 0.23 5.12
N LEU A 18 -7.98 0.49 5.03
CA LEU A 18 -6.99 -0.57 4.86
C LEU A 18 -6.84 -1.42 6.12
N LYS A 19 -6.93 -0.81 7.32
CA LYS A 19 -6.96 -1.56 8.58
C LYS A 19 -8.20 -2.45 8.66
N ALA A 20 -9.38 -1.95 8.28
CA ALA A 20 -10.61 -2.74 8.26
C ALA A 20 -10.44 -3.96 7.33
N MET A 21 -9.90 -3.76 6.13
CA MET A 21 -9.61 -4.85 5.20
C MET A 21 -8.65 -5.90 5.79
N LEU A 22 -7.57 -5.46 6.44
CA LEU A 22 -6.55 -6.34 7.02
C LEU A 22 -7.02 -7.10 8.27
N THR A 23 -8.07 -6.61 8.94
CA THR A 23 -8.61 -7.19 10.18
C THR A 23 -9.94 -7.90 10.00
N ASP A 24 -10.52 -7.85 8.80
CA ASP A 24 -11.76 -8.54 8.45
C ASP A 24 -11.58 -10.07 8.58
N PRO A 25 -12.34 -10.75 9.46
CA PRO A 25 -12.32 -12.20 9.61
C PRO A 25 -12.52 -12.96 8.30
N GLU A 26 -13.29 -12.42 7.36
CA GLU A 26 -13.53 -13.03 6.06
C GLU A 26 -12.29 -12.98 5.14
N ASN A 27 -11.44 -11.96 5.29
CA ASN A 27 -10.16 -11.90 4.57
C ASN A 27 -9.08 -12.77 5.21
N LEU A 28 -9.25 -13.11 6.49
CA LEU A 28 -8.40 -14.05 7.22
C LEU A 28 -8.77 -15.52 6.95
N ARG A 29 -10.02 -15.79 6.57
CA ARG A 29 -10.47 -17.11 6.11
C ARG A 29 -9.91 -17.38 4.71
N ILE A 30 -8.97 -18.31 4.62
CA ILE A 30 -8.28 -18.61 3.36
C ILE A 30 -9.14 -19.53 2.49
N PRO A 31 -9.68 -19.07 1.35
CA PRO A 31 -10.35 -19.95 0.40
C PRO A 31 -9.35 -20.94 -0.20
N ARG A 32 -9.80 -22.18 -0.44
CA ARG A 32 -9.02 -23.18 -1.17
C ARG A 32 -9.40 -23.14 -2.64
N ASN A 33 -8.42 -23.18 -3.54
CA ASN A 33 -8.69 -23.39 -4.96
C ASN A 33 -9.06 -24.86 -5.24
N GLN A 34 -9.46 -25.14 -6.48
CA GLN A 34 -9.82 -26.49 -6.94
C GLN A 34 -8.70 -27.54 -6.80
N TYR A 35 -7.46 -27.10 -6.59
CA TYR A 35 -6.29 -27.96 -6.38
C TYR A 35 -5.91 -28.09 -4.89
N GLY A 36 -6.72 -27.57 -3.97
CA GLY A 36 -6.47 -27.61 -2.53
C GLY A 36 -5.49 -26.54 -2.02
N ASN A 37 -4.95 -25.70 -2.91
CA ASN A 37 -4.03 -24.63 -2.51
C ASN A 37 -4.80 -23.48 -1.84
N LYS A 38 -4.23 -23.00 -0.75
CA LYS A 38 -4.68 -21.81 -0.04
C LYS A 38 -4.47 -20.56 -0.92
N LEU A 39 -5.54 -19.88 -1.33
CA LEU A 39 -5.46 -18.62 -2.07
C LEU A 39 -5.50 -17.44 -1.09
N PRO A 40 -4.44 -16.63 -0.99
CA PRO A 40 -4.44 -15.47 -0.10
C PRO A 40 -5.45 -14.41 -0.59
N ARG A 41 -6.42 -14.05 0.27
CA ARG A 41 -7.29 -12.87 0.06
C ARG A 41 -6.56 -11.56 0.35
N LEU A 42 -5.58 -11.63 1.25
CA LEU A 42 -4.64 -10.56 1.57
C LEU A 42 -3.28 -10.86 0.96
N PHE A 43 -2.74 -9.90 0.24
CA PHE A 43 -1.41 -9.99 -0.35
C PHE A 43 -0.40 -9.30 0.56
N PHE A 44 0.85 -9.74 0.49
CA PHE A 44 1.97 -9.10 1.16
C PHE A 44 2.02 -7.57 0.94
N LYS A 45 1.72 -7.13 -0.30
CA LYS A 45 1.66 -5.71 -0.67
C LYS A 45 0.66 -4.90 0.17
N ASP A 46 -0.42 -5.51 0.65
CA ASP A 46 -1.45 -4.83 1.46
C ASP A 46 -0.85 -4.37 2.80
N TYR A 47 0.03 -5.20 3.39
CA TYR A 47 0.73 -4.89 4.64
C TYR A 47 1.79 -3.81 4.44
N ALA A 48 2.57 -3.89 3.35
CA ALA A 48 3.58 -2.87 3.01
C ALA A 48 2.94 -1.50 2.81
N VAL A 49 1.84 -1.42 2.05
CA VAL A 49 1.08 -0.18 1.83
C VAL A 49 0.53 0.35 3.16
N TYR A 50 -0.03 -0.51 4.01
CA TYR A 50 -0.52 -0.09 5.32
C TYR A 50 0.57 0.48 6.23
N ALA A 51 1.75 -0.15 6.25
CA ALA A 51 2.89 0.34 7.02
C ALA A 51 3.34 1.73 6.54
N VAL A 52 3.47 1.93 5.22
CA VAL A 52 3.81 3.24 4.63
C VAL A 52 2.76 4.30 4.98
N LEU A 53 1.47 3.99 4.80
CA LEU A 53 0.40 4.91 5.14
C LEU A 53 0.41 5.27 6.63
N ARG A 54 0.74 4.34 7.52
CA ARG A 54 0.89 4.60 8.97
C ARG A 54 2.17 5.36 9.34
N GLY A 55 3.13 5.50 8.43
CA GLY A 55 4.49 5.97 8.76
C GLY A 55 5.25 4.98 9.65
N ALA A 56 4.86 3.71 9.63
CA ALA A 56 5.55 2.63 10.32
C ALA A 56 6.70 2.10 9.47
N ASP A 57 7.61 1.36 10.10
CA ASP A 57 8.71 0.71 9.41
C ASP A 57 8.19 -0.40 8.47
N TRP A 58 8.18 -0.09 7.18
CA TRP A 58 7.71 -0.99 6.13
C TRP A 58 8.66 -2.17 5.91
N LYS A 59 9.95 -2.06 6.28
CA LYS A 59 10.92 -3.15 6.14
C LYS A 59 10.51 -4.35 6.98
N LYS A 60 9.84 -4.13 8.11
CA LYS A 60 9.28 -5.19 8.98
C LYS A 60 8.13 -5.98 8.36
N THR A 61 7.55 -5.51 7.25
CA THR A 61 6.55 -6.28 6.52
C THR A 61 7.19 -7.38 5.67
N SER A 62 8.48 -7.24 5.37
CA SER A 62 9.31 -8.21 4.65
C SER A 62 9.44 -9.54 5.37
N HIS A 63 9.52 -10.61 4.59
CA HIS A 63 9.94 -11.93 5.08
C HIS A 63 11.46 -12.10 5.00
N LEU A 64 12.16 -11.21 4.30
CA LEU A 64 13.61 -11.12 4.23
C LEU A 64 14.10 -10.10 5.26
N GLU A 65 15.18 -10.42 5.97
CA GLU A 65 15.74 -9.57 7.03
C GLU A 65 16.18 -8.18 6.52
N ASP A 66 16.56 -8.08 5.25
CA ASP A 66 17.02 -6.86 4.59
C ASP A 66 15.89 -5.97 4.04
N GLY A 67 14.64 -6.44 4.08
CA GLY A 67 13.50 -5.70 3.53
C GLY A 67 13.35 -5.76 2.01
N ALA A 68 14.14 -6.56 1.29
CA ALA A 68 14.27 -6.45 -0.17
C ALA A 68 12.95 -6.68 -0.93
N ASN A 69 12.14 -7.65 -0.52
CA ASN A 69 10.86 -7.92 -1.19
C ASN A 69 9.81 -6.81 -0.95
N ALA A 70 9.82 -6.20 0.24
CA ALA A 70 8.98 -5.05 0.55
C ALA A 70 9.38 -3.84 -0.30
N ARG A 71 10.69 -3.65 -0.46
CA ARG A 71 11.24 -2.57 -1.29
C ARG A 71 10.84 -2.74 -2.75
N GLU A 72 11.05 -3.91 -3.34
CA GLU A 72 10.70 -4.19 -4.74
C GLU A 72 9.22 -3.91 -5.02
N ILE A 73 8.34 -4.35 -4.10
CA ILE A 73 6.90 -4.13 -4.21
C ILE A 73 6.56 -2.63 -4.12
N LEU A 74 7.14 -1.91 -3.17
CA LEU A 74 6.93 -0.47 -3.03
C LEU A 74 7.48 0.30 -4.24
N GLU A 75 8.61 -0.11 -4.80
CA GLU A 75 9.18 0.48 -6.02
C GLU A 75 8.26 0.24 -7.23
N GLY A 76 7.73 -0.97 -7.40
CA GLY A 76 6.74 -1.27 -8.45
C GLY A 76 5.48 -0.42 -8.30
N LEU A 77 4.96 -0.32 -7.08
CA LEU A 77 3.80 0.52 -6.76
C LEU A 77 4.10 2.01 -7.02
N GLN A 78 5.28 2.51 -6.65
CA GLN A 78 5.68 3.89 -6.92
C GLN A 78 5.77 4.18 -8.42
N ARG A 79 6.33 3.26 -9.21
CA ARG A 79 6.37 3.40 -10.68
C ARG A 79 4.97 3.54 -11.27
N SER A 80 4.01 2.73 -10.80
CA SER A 80 2.62 2.83 -11.26
C SER A 80 1.97 4.18 -10.91
N LEU A 81 2.27 4.75 -9.74
CA LEU A 81 1.80 6.09 -9.34
C LEU A 81 2.40 7.18 -10.21
N LYS A 82 3.72 7.18 -10.38
CA LYS A 82 4.41 8.15 -11.24
C LYS A 82 3.88 8.11 -12.66
N ALA A 83 3.67 6.92 -13.21
CA ALA A 83 3.10 6.74 -14.54
C ALA A 83 1.63 7.20 -14.66
N ALA A 84 0.86 7.16 -13.57
CA ALA A 84 -0.51 7.69 -13.55
C ALA A 84 -0.53 9.22 -13.47
N LEU A 85 0.36 9.80 -12.66
CA LEU A 85 0.46 11.25 -12.43
C LEU A 85 1.00 12.04 -13.63
N THR A 86 1.70 11.39 -14.57
CA THR A 86 2.20 12.05 -15.80
C THR A 86 1.17 12.12 -16.92
N LYS A 87 0.00 11.48 -16.78
CA LYS A 87 -1.04 11.49 -17.80
C LYS A 87 -1.83 12.80 -17.76
N GLN A 88 -2.29 13.24 -18.94
CA GLN A 88 -3.15 14.42 -19.08
C GLN A 88 -4.45 14.28 -18.27
N GLU A 89 -5.02 13.08 -18.24
CA GLU A 89 -6.15 12.72 -17.37
C GLU A 89 -5.66 11.72 -16.31
N VAL A 90 -5.55 12.19 -15.06
CA VAL A 90 -5.08 11.38 -13.95
C VAL A 90 -6.18 10.44 -13.49
N LYS A 91 -5.93 9.12 -13.57
CA LYS A 91 -6.83 8.06 -13.10
C LYS A 91 -6.12 7.19 -12.07
N VAL A 92 -6.89 6.58 -11.18
CA VAL A 92 -6.35 5.60 -10.24
C VAL A 92 -5.81 4.39 -11.01
N PRO A 93 -4.50 4.07 -10.90
CA PRO A 93 -3.93 2.91 -11.57
C PRO A 93 -4.46 1.61 -10.97
N HIS A 94 -4.52 0.54 -11.77
CA HIS A 94 -5.09 -0.75 -11.37
C HIS A 94 -4.48 -1.30 -10.07
N ASP A 95 -3.15 -1.18 -9.91
CA ASP A 95 -2.44 -1.65 -8.72
C ASP A 95 -2.86 -0.94 -7.43
N TRP A 96 -3.43 0.26 -7.55
CA TRP A 96 -3.90 1.10 -6.44
C TRP A 96 -5.41 1.16 -6.28
N ALA A 97 -6.17 0.65 -7.25
CA ALA A 97 -7.64 0.67 -7.24
C ALA A 97 -8.23 -0.06 -6.02
N ARG A 98 -7.47 -0.97 -5.40
CA ARG A 98 -7.85 -1.65 -4.15
C ARG A 98 -7.80 -0.72 -2.92
N TYR A 99 -6.91 0.27 -2.92
CA TYR A 99 -6.63 1.11 -1.74
C TYR A 99 -7.20 2.51 -1.88
N VAL A 100 -7.21 3.04 -3.11
CA VAL A 100 -7.55 4.42 -3.43
C VAL A 100 -8.77 4.41 -4.35
N LYS A 101 -9.80 5.17 -3.99
CA LYS A 101 -11.02 5.30 -4.81
C LYS A 101 -11.07 6.59 -5.63
N ASP A 102 -10.27 7.58 -5.26
CA ASP A 102 -10.24 8.91 -5.87
C ASP A 102 -8.82 9.27 -6.32
N ALA A 103 -8.68 9.74 -7.56
CA ALA A 103 -7.40 10.16 -8.11
C ALA A 103 -6.81 11.39 -7.40
N SER A 104 -7.63 12.19 -6.70
CA SER A 104 -7.21 13.40 -5.98
C SER A 104 -6.11 13.15 -4.94
N VAL A 105 -6.02 11.92 -4.42
CA VAL A 105 -5.12 11.55 -3.32
C VAL A 105 -3.79 10.98 -3.81
N LEU A 106 -3.64 10.72 -5.12
CA LEU A 106 -2.49 10.00 -5.66
C LEU A 106 -1.16 10.75 -5.47
N VAL A 107 -1.18 12.09 -5.49
CA VAL A 107 0.02 12.91 -5.23
C VAL A 107 0.51 12.71 -3.79
N GLU A 108 -0.39 12.77 -2.81
CA GLU A 108 -0.04 12.55 -1.41
C GLU A 108 0.50 11.13 -1.20
N VAL A 109 -0.16 10.13 -1.79
CA VAL A 109 0.28 8.73 -1.69
C VAL A 109 1.66 8.53 -2.32
N GLU A 110 1.93 9.14 -3.47
CA GLU A 110 3.26 9.07 -4.10
C GLU A 110 4.35 9.66 -3.21
N GLN A 111 4.10 10.82 -2.59
CA GLN A 111 5.04 11.46 -1.68
C GLN A 111 5.34 10.57 -0.46
N LEU A 112 4.33 9.89 0.09
CA LEU A 112 4.51 8.97 1.22
C LEU A 112 5.37 7.75 0.84
N VAL A 113 5.09 7.15 -0.32
CA VAL A 113 5.86 6.01 -0.82
C VAL A 113 7.29 6.43 -1.15
N ALA A 114 7.48 7.59 -1.78
CA ALA A 114 8.80 8.14 -2.08
C ALA A 114 9.62 8.39 -0.81
N ALA A 115 9.01 9.00 0.21
CA ALA A 115 9.66 9.23 1.50
C ALA A 115 10.04 7.93 2.20
N ALA A 116 9.17 6.91 2.14
CA ALA A 116 9.43 5.60 2.72
C ALA A 116 10.60 4.88 2.02
N LEU A 117 10.69 4.96 0.69
CA LEU A 117 11.78 4.34 -0.09
C LEU A 117 13.13 5.04 0.07
N ALA A 118 13.11 6.32 0.48
CA ALA A 118 14.32 7.11 0.74
C ALA A 118 14.91 6.89 2.15
N SER A 119 14.19 6.21 3.06
CA SER A 119 14.62 5.90 4.44
C SER A 119 15.15 4.48 4.61
#